data_AF-A0A643LVN7-F1
#
_entry.id   AF-A0A643LVN7-F1
#
_cell.length_a   1.000
_cell.length_b   1.000
_cell.length_c   1.000
_cell.angle_alpha   90.00
_cell.angle_beta   90.00
_cell.angle_gamma   90.00
#
_symmetry.space_group_name_H-M   'P 1'
#
loop_
_entity.id
_entity.type
_entity.pdbx_description
1 polymer ?
#
loop_
_entity_poly.entity_id
_entity_poly.type
_entity_poly.pdbx_seq_one_letter_code
_entity_poly.pdbx_strand_id
1 'polypeptide(L)'
;MESPPSLLELAKIVGLNDYKLKIGFKELFGTSTFAYLREQRMERAMLLLRSGTSNVTETAVAVGYNNISHFSESFKKKYGMKPSEILRMY
;
A
#
# COMPACT_ATOMS: atom_id res chain seq x y z
N MET A 1 -6.64 -11.66 8.32
CA MET A 1 -5.96 -11.95 7.03
C MET A 1 -6.74 -11.21 5.96
N GLU A 2 -6.30 -10.02 5.57
CA GLU A 2 -6.79 -9.37 4.35
C GLU A 2 -5.67 -9.53 3.33
N SER A 3 -5.78 -10.55 2.47
CA SER A 3 -4.88 -10.75 1.35
C SER A 3 -5.49 -10.04 0.15
N PRO A 4 -5.15 -8.78 -0.13
CA PRO A 4 -5.69 -8.09 -1.30
C PRO A 4 -5.31 -8.87 -2.56
N PRO A 5 -6.26 -9.15 -3.46
CA PRO A 5 -6.02 -9.95 -4.65
C PRO A 5 -4.91 -9.33 -5.49
N SER A 6 -4.03 -10.18 -6.00
CA SER A 6 -2.99 -9.79 -6.95
C SER A 6 -3.62 -9.19 -8.22
N LEU A 7 -2.84 -8.43 -8.98
CA LEU A 7 -3.31 -7.87 -10.24
C LEU A 7 -3.87 -8.94 -11.20
N LEU A 8 -3.30 -10.14 -11.15
CA LEU A 8 -3.74 -11.29 -11.93
C LEU A 8 -5.10 -11.83 -11.45
N GLU A 9 -5.33 -11.84 -10.14
CA GLU A 9 -6.62 -12.21 -9.54
C GLU A 9 -7.69 -11.15 -9.81
N LEU A 10 -7.34 -9.86 -9.72
CA LEU A 10 -8.23 -8.77 -10.10
C LEU A 10 -8.63 -8.85 -11.59
N ALA A 11 -7.67 -9.11 -12.49
CA ALA A 11 -7.92 -9.29 -13.92
C ALA A 11 -8.89 -10.45 -14.20
N LYS A 12 -8.71 -11.57 -13.49
CA LYS A 12 -9.62 -12.72 -13.55
C LYS A 12 -11.02 -12.39 -13.01
N ILE A 13 -11.13 -11.64 -11.92
CA ILE A 13 -12.41 -11.25 -11.32
C ILE A 13 -13.21 -10.33 -12.27
N VAL A 14 -12.54 -9.42 -12.98
CA VAL A 14 -13.22 -8.47 -13.89
C VAL A 14 -13.34 -8.96 -15.34
N GLY A 15 -12.90 -10.19 -15.64
CA GLY A 15 -12.97 -10.76 -16.99
C GLY A 15 -12.10 -10.06 -18.04
N LEU A 16 -11.05 -9.35 -17.63
CA LEU A 16 -10.13 -8.65 -18.52
C LEU A 16 -8.76 -9.33 -18.53
N ASN A 17 -8.06 -9.29 -19.65
CA ASN A 17 -6.64 -9.61 -19.62
C ASN A 17 -5.86 -8.50 -18.89
N ASP A 18 -4.68 -8.85 -18.38
CA ASP A 18 -3.81 -7.97 -17.59
C ASP A 18 -3.41 -6.69 -18.33
N TYR A 19 -3.31 -6.75 -19.66
CA TYR A 19 -3.02 -5.61 -20.53
C TYR A 19 -4.18 -4.60 -20.57
N LYS A 20 -5.41 -5.05 -20.85
CA LYS A 20 -6.61 -4.20 -20.86
C LYS A 20 -6.90 -3.61 -19.49
N LEU A 21 -6.68 -4.38 -18.42
CA LEU A 21 -6.83 -3.87 -17.05
C LEU A 21 -5.82 -2.73 -16.76
N LYS A 22 -4.55 -2.88 -17.13
CA LYS A 22 -3.53 -1.85 -16.93
C LYS A 22 -3.83 -0.57 -17.71
N ILE A 23 -4.28 -0.70 -18.97
CA ILE A 23 -4.63 0.46 -19.81
C ILE A 23 -5.88 1.15 -19.27
N GLY A 24 -6.98 0.42 -19.10
CA GLY A 24 -8.23 1.00 -18.62
C GLY A 24 -8.10 1.60 -17.21
N PHE A 25 -7.32 0.97 -16.32
CA PHE A 25 -7.07 1.55 -15.00
C PHE A 25 -6.25 2.85 -15.08
N LYS A 26 -5.23 2.90 -15.94
CA LYS A 26 -4.45 4.13 -16.12
C LYS A 26 -5.28 5.24 -16.77
N GLU A 27 -6.18 4.91 -17.69
CA GLU A 27 -7.10 5.87 -18.30
C GLU A 27 -8.12 6.41 -17.28
N LEU A 28 -8.64 5.56 -16.39
CA LEU A 28 -9.63 5.96 -15.38
C LEU A 28 -9.02 6.68 -14.16
N PHE A 29 -7.85 6.22 -13.69
CA PHE A 29 -7.25 6.69 -12.43
C PHE A 29 -5.96 7.50 -12.63
N GLY A 30 -5.52 7.72 -13.88
CA GLY A 30 -4.31 8.48 -14.21
C GLY A 30 -3.00 7.82 -13.79
N THR A 31 -3.03 6.64 -13.15
CA THR A 31 -1.86 5.98 -12.58
C THR A 31 -1.92 4.47 -12.74
N SER A 32 -0.81 3.78 -12.50
CA SER A 32 -0.81 2.31 -12.51
C SER A 32 -1.52 1.73 -11.29
N THR A 33 -2.10 0.55 -11.44
CA THR A 33 -2.70 -0.22 -10.33
C THR A 33 -1.74 -0.38 -9.14
N PHE A 34 -0.47 -0.65 -9.41
CA PHE A 34 0.56 -0.77 -8.37
C PHE A 34 0.84 0.54 -7.64
N ALA A 35 0.87 1.66 -8.36
CA ALA A 35 1.07 2.98 -7.75
C ALA A 35 -0.13 3.37 -6.89
N TYR A 36 -1.35 3.14 -7.39
CA TYR A 36 -2.57 3.36 -6.62
C TYR A 36 -2.62 2.50 -5.36
N LEU A 37 -2.33 1.20 -5.49
CA LEU A 37 -2.30 0.29 -4.34
C LEU A 37 -1.23 0.72 -3.32
N ARG A 38 -0.06 1.18 -3.78
CA ARG A 38 0.99 1.71 -2.89
C ARG A 38 0.48 2.93 -2.13
N GLU A 39 -0.19 3.87 -2.80
CA GLU A 39 -0.77 5.05 -2.16
C GLU A 39 -1.75 4.68 -1.04
N GLN A 40 -2.68 3.78 -1.34
CA GLN A 40 -3.68 3.29 -0.39
C GLN A 40 -3.05 2.56 0.80
N ARG A 41 -2.03 1.73 0.56
CA ARG A 41 -1.27 1.08 1.63
C ARG A 41 -0.58 2.09 2.55
N MET A 42 0.02 3.14 1.99
CA MET A 42 0.68 4.17 2.79
C MET A 42 -0.31 5.03 3.59
N GLU A 43 -1.49 5.32 3.05
CA GLU A 43 -2.56 6.02 3.79
C GLU A 43 -3.02 5.19 4.99
N ARG A 44 -3.29 3.90 4.77
CA ARG A 44 -3.65 2.98 5.85
C ARG A 44 -2.54 2.87 6.91
N ALA A 45 -1.28 2.84 6.48
CA ALA A 45 -0.14 2.78 7.39
C ALA A 45 -0.06 4.02 8.30
N MET A 46 -0.31 5.21 7.76
CA MET A 46 -0.32 6.46 8.53
C MET A 46 -1.42 6.42 9.61
N LEU A 47 -2.61 5.93 9.26
CA LEU A 47 -3.71 5.80 10.22
C LEU A 47 -3.37 4.84 11.36
N LEU A 48 -2.76 3.69 11.05
CA LEU A 48 -2.34 2.71 12.05
C LEU A 48 -1.26 3.27 12.97
N LEU A 49 -0.22 3.90 12.42
CA LEU A 49 0.86 4.48 13.23
C LEU A 49 0.37 5.60 14.13
N ARG A 50 -0.52 6.47 13.64
CA ARG A 50 -1.12 7.54 14.44
C ARG A 50 -2.06 7.05 15.54
N SER A 51 -2.62 5.86 15.39
CA SER A 51 -3.48 5.28 16.42
C SER A 51 -2.70 4.79 17.65
N GLY A 52 -1.38 4.59 17.53
CA GLY A 52 -0.52 4.09 18.60
C GLY A 52 -0.77 2.62 18.97
N THR A 53 -1.75 1.95 18.35
CA THR A 53 -2.12 0.57 18.71
C THR A 53 -1.28 -0.50 18.04
N SER A 54 -0.40 -0.12 17.10
CA SER A 54 0.42 -1.07 16.33
C SER A 54 1.83 -0.54 16.17
N ASN A 55 2.82 -1.41 16.32
CA ASN A 55 4.21 -1.05 16.06
C ASN A 55 4.52 -0.99 14.55
N VAL A 56 5.73 -0.56 14.20
CA VAL A 56 6.16 -0.41 12.79
C VAL A 56 6.08 -1.73 12.02
N THR A 57 6.47 -2.84 12.65
CA THR A 57 6.45 -4.18 12.03
C THR A 57 5.02 -4.64 11.77
N GLU A 58 4.16 -4.55 12.77
CA GLU A 58 2.73 -4.91 12.65
C GLU A 58 2.04 -4.08 11.58
N THR A 59 2.33 -2.78 11.54
CA THR A 59 1.80 -1.89 10.51
C THR A 59 2.23 -2.31 9.12
N ALA A 60 3.52 -2.62 8.93
CA ALA A 60 4.06 -3.05 7.63
C ALA A 60 3.36 -4.33 7.14
N VAL A 61 3.19 -5.31 8.04
CA VAL A 61 2.48 -6.56 7.73
C VAL A 61 1.01 -6.30 7.42
N ALA A 62 0.33 -5.47 8.22
CA ALA A 62 -1.09 -5.14 8.05
C ALA A 62 -1.38 -4.46 6.70
N VAL A 63 -0.44 -3.66 6.18
CA VAL A 63 -0.57 -3.01 4.87
C VAL A 63 0.09 -3.80 3.74
N GLY A 64 0.43 -5.07 3.98
CA GLY A 64 0.83 -6.04 2.96
C GLY A 64 2.27 -5.91 2.48
N TYR A 65 3.20 -5.49 3.35
CA TYR A 65 4.64 -5.52 3.10
C TYR A 65 5.29 -6.70 3.81
N ASN A 66 5.98 -7.54 3.05
CA ASN A 66 6.79 -8.65 3.59
C ASN A 66 8.21 -8.22 3.99
N ASN A 67 8.63 -7.01 3.60
CA ASN A 67 9.94 -6.46 3.93
C ASN A 67 9.76 -5.07 4.56
N ILE A 68 10.16 -4.97 5.83
CA ILE A 68 10.00 -3.78 6.68
C ILE A 68 10.88 -2.62 6.19
N SER A 69 12.07 -2.91 5.66
CA SER A 69 12.96 -1.89 5.11
C SER A 69 12.36 -1.24 3.86
N HIS A 70 11.79 -2.05 2.95
CA HIS A 70 11.07 -1.54 1.77
C HIS A 70 9.82 -0.74 2.15
N PHE A 71 9.09 -1.17 3.18
CA PHE A 71 7.98 -0.40 3.73
C PHE A 71 8.45 0.96 4.25
N SER A 72 9.49 0.96 5.10
CA SER A 72 9.99 2.17 5.74
C SER A 72 10.53 3.17 4.73
N GLU A 73 11.22 2.71 3.68
CA GLU A 73 11.70 3.57 2.59
C GLU A 73 10.53 4.13 1.78
N SER A 74 9.53 3.31 1.44
CA SER A 74 8.33 3.77 0.72
C SER A 74 7.56 4.82 1.53
N PHE A 75 7.41 4.59 2.83
CA PHE A 75 6.72 5.47 3.75
C PHE A 75 7.45 6.81 3.89
N LYS A 76 8.77 6.77 4.10
CA LYS A 76 9.62 7.97 4.15
C LYS A 76 9.57 8.74 2.84
N LYS A 77 9.59 8.05 1.69
CA LYS A 77 9.50 8.70 0.38
C LYS A 77 8.17 9.45 0.19
N LYS A 78 7.07 8.95 0.75
CA LYS A 78 5.75 9.61 0.66
C LYS A 78 5.60 10.76 1.67
N TYR A 79 5.96 10.54 2.93
CA TYR A 79 5.65 11.46 4.03
C TYR A 79 6.83 12.27 4.57
N GLY A 80 8.04 12.04 4.07
CA GLY A 80 9.27 12.70 4.52
C GLY A 80 9.82 12.20 5.86
N MET A 81 9.05 11.40 6.61
CA MET A 81 9.41 10.88 7.94
C MET A 81 9.35 9.35 7.96
N LYS A 82 10.16 8.73 8.81
CA LYS A 82 10.13 7.28 9.04
C LYS A 82 8.88 6.89 9.83
N PRO A 83 8.38 5.66 9.65
CA PRO A 83 7.27 5.13 10.45
C PRO A 83 7.48 5.24 11.96
N SER A 84 8.71 4.98 12.43
CA SER A 84 9.09 5.06 13.84
C SER A 84 9.01 6.48 14.41
N GLU A 85 9.19 7.50 13.58
CA GLU A 85 9.09 8.90 14.01
C GLU A 85 7.62 9.26 14.23
N ILE A 86 6.71 8.79 13.36
CA ILE A 86 5.25 8.96 13.56
C ILE A 86 4.82 8.30 14.86
N LEU A 87 5.22 7.05 15.10
CA LEU A 87 4.83 6.31 16.31
C LEU A 87 5.36 6.94 17.61
N ARG A 88 6.41 7.76 17.54
CA ARG A 88 6.92 8.49 18.72
C ARG A 88 6.15 9.78 18.99
N MET A 89 5.45 10.31 17.99
CA MET A 89 4.69 11.57 18.11
C MET A 89 3.26 11.36 18.63
N TYR A 90 2.72 10.14 18.53
CA TYR A 90 1.36 9.77 18.89
C TYR A 90 1.38 8.60 19.88
#